data_AF-A0A850QL51-F1
#
_entry.id   AF-A0A850QL51-F1
#
_cell.length_a   1.000
_cell.length_b   1.000
_cell.length_c   1.000
_cell.angle_alpha   90.00
_cell.angle_beta   90.00
_cell.angle_gamma   90.00
#
_symmetry.space_group_name_H-M   'P 1'
#
loop_
_entity.id
_entity.type
_entity.pdbx_description
1 polymer ?
#
loop_
_entity_poly.entity_id
_entity_poly.type
_entity_poly.pdbx_seq_one_letter_code
_entity_poly.pdbx_strand_id
1 'polypeptide(L)'
;YCHLEQKNGAPFSSFIRTESGAIISVSPERFLQLKQKAIETKPIKGTRPRHHDVMQDKALAVELQQSTKDQAENVMIVDLLRNDIGRVAKPGSVEVPHLFAVESFPAVHHLVSTVTGTLDDQYQATDLLRACFPGGSITGAPKVRAMEIIEELEPHRRSVYCGSIGYISRCGNMDTSITIRTLVAENNTIYAWAGGGLVLDSQADSEYQETLDKLGKILPTLPRQP
;
A
#
# COMPACT_ATOMS: atom_id res chain seq x y z
N TYR A 1 1.42 17.43 -10.23
CA TYR A 1 0.45 16.84 -9.28
C TYR A 1 -0.94 16.70 -9.89
N CYS A 2 -1.68 17.77 -10.20
CA CYS A 2 -3.07 17.67 -10.67
C CYS A 2 -3.27 16.70 -11.86
N HIS A 3 -2.34 16.71 -12.83
CA HIS A 3 -2.40 15.78 -13.96
C HIS A 3 -2.24 14.30 -13.54
N LEU A 4 -1.33 14.00 -12.62
CA LEU A 4 -1.10 12.66 -12.08
C LEU A 4 -2.33 12.16 -11.31
N GLU A 5 -2.88 13.02 -10.46
CA GLU A 5 -4.06 12.72 -9.65
C GLU A 5 -5.27 12.41 -10.54
N GLN A 6 -5.56 13.28 -11.52
CA GLN A 6 -6.68 13.08 -12.45
C GLN A 6 -6.55 11.78 -13.26
N LYS A 7 -5.32 11.41 -13.65
CA LYS A 7 -5.06 10.19 -14.44
C LYS A 7 -5.13 8.91 -13.61
N ASN A 8 -4.73 8.96 -12.34
CA ASN A 8 -4.66 7.79 -11.47
C ASN A 8 -5.94 7.58 -10.64
N GLY A 9 -6.62 8.66 -10.25
CA GLY A 9 -7.84 8.62 -9.44
C GLY A 9 -7.66 7.88 -8.10
N ALA A 10 -6.46 7.96 -7.52
CA ALA A 10 -6.10 7.15 -6.35
C ALA A 10 -6.68 7.75 -5.05
N PRO A 11 -7.28 6.93 -4.17
CA PRO A 11 -8.02 7.42 -2.99
C PRO A 11 -7.15 8.10 -1.93
N PHE A 12 -5.82 7.86 -1.94
CA PHE A 12 -4.89 8.42 -0.95
C PHE A 12 -3.83 9.31 -1.60
N SER A 13 -4.25 10.12 -2.57
CA SER A 13 -3.39 11.11 -3.23
C SER A 13 -3.03 12.26 -2.28
N SER A 14 -1.79 12.73 -2.35
CA SER A 14 -1.31 13.87 -1.54
C SER A 14 -0.22 14.66 -2.25
N PHE A 15 -0.11 15.94 -1.87
CA PHE A 15 0.95 16.84 -2.31
C PHE A 15 1.51 17.56 -1.07
N ILE A 16 2.79 17.36 -0.79
CA ILE A 16 3.49 18.01 0.32
C ILE A 16 4.60 18.85 -0.28
N ARG A 17 4.56 20.16 -0.07
CA ARG A 17 5.65 21.06 -0.42
C ARG A 17 6.74 20.97 0.65
N THR A 18 7.98 20.80 0.22
CA THR A 18 9.17 20.88 1.07
C THR A 18 9.95 22.15 0.75
N GLU A 19 11.00 22.45 1.52
CA GLU A 19 11.87 23.60 1.24
C GLU A 19 12.61 23.47 -0.10
N SER A 20 13.00 22.24 -0.46
CA SER A 20 13.80 21.90 -1.65
C SER A 20 12.98 21.35 -2.82
N GLY A 21 11.66 21.22 -2.67
CA GLY A 21 10.80 20.68 -3.72
C GLY A 21 9.43 20.19 -3.25
N ALA A 22 9.06 18.96 -3.59
CA ALA A 22 7.76 18.39 -3.25
C ALA A 22 7.74 16.85 -3.20
N ILE A 23 6.89 16.30 -2.33
CA ILE A 23 6.47 14.91 -2.34
C ILE A 23 5.09 14.84 -3.01
N ILE A 24 4.95 13.96 -3.99
CA ILE A 24 3.76 13.85 -4.85
C ILE A 24 3.31 12.39 -4.81
N SER A 25 2.23 12.10 -4.08
CA SER A 25 1.71 10.73 -3.93
C SER A 25 0.39 10.56 -4.66
N VAL A 26 0.25 9.43 -5.36
CA VAL A 26 -1.03 8.91 -5.88
C VAL A 26 -1.23 7.49 -5.37
N SER A 27 -1.11 7.31 -4.05
CA SER A 27 -1.16 6.00 -3.41
C SER A 27 -2.54 5.36 -3.50
N PRO A 28 -2.64 4.09 -3.92
CA PRO A 28 -3.89 3.35 -3.92
C PRO A 28 -4.22 2.72 -2.55
N GLU A 29 -3.28 2.67 -1.60
CA GLU A 29 -3.36 1.79 -0.45
C GLU A 29 -3.38 2.57 0.87
N ARG A 30 -4.45 2.38 1.64
CA ARG A 30 -4.53 2.81 3.05
C ARG A 30 -3.56 1.97 3.86
N PHE A 31 -2.75 2.62 4.68
CA PHE A 31 -1.95 1.92 5.67
C PHE A 31 -2.76 1.62 6.94
N LEU A 32 -3.20 2.67 7.64
CA LEU A 32 -4.00 2.55 8.87
C LEU A 32 -5.03 3.69 8.95
N GLN A 33 -6.25 3.34 9.34
CA GLN A 33 -7.23 4.28 9.85
C GLN A 33 -7.51 3.97 11.32
N LEU A 34 -7.62 5.03 12.12
CA LEU A 34 -8.12 5.03 13.48
C LEU A 34 -9.26 6.05 13.59
N LYS A 35 -10.46 5.59 13.91
CA LYS A 35 -11.62 6.46 14.11
C LYS A 35 -12.33 6.07 15.41
N GLN A 36 -12.34 6.98 16.39
CA GLN A 36 -12.99 6.72 17.69
C GLN A 36 -12.58 5.36 18.30
N LYS A 37 -11.27 5.09 18.35
CA LYS A 37 -10.65 3.81 18.77
C LYS A 37 -10.85 2.62 17.81
N ALA A 38 -11.71 2.68 16.80
CA ALA A 38 -11.80 1.63 15.79
C ALA A 38 -10.61 1.69 14.82
N ILE A 39 -9.87 0.59 14.72
CA ILE A 39 -8.73 0.39 13.83
C ILE A 39 -9.23 -0.31 12.57
N GLU A 40 -8.79 0.16 11.40
CA GLU A 40 -8.97 -0.52 10.12
C GLU A 40 -7.67 -0.44 9.30
N THR A 41 -7.30 -1.56 8.66
CA THR A 41 -6.35 -1.59 7.55
C THR A 41 -6.87 -2.48 6.43
N LYS A 42 -6.49 -2.13 5.20
CA LYS A 42 -6.97 -2.78 3.97
C LYS A 42 -5.79 -3.11 3.05
N PRO A 43 -4.97 -4.13 3.38
CA PRO A 43 -3.90 -4.59 2.48
C PRO A 43 -4.44 -5.01 1.12
N ILE A 44 -3.68 -4.68 0.08
CA ILE A 44 -3.97 -5.02 -1.32
C ILE A 44 -2.90 -5.98 -1.83
N LYS A 45 -3.30 -7.13 -2.39
CA LYS A 45 -2.39 -8.07 -3.08
C LYS A 45 -3.09 -8.67 -4.29
N GLY A 46 -2.57 -8.39 -5.48
CA GLY A 46 -3.23 -8.73 -6.73
C GLY A 46 -4.05 -7.57 -7.31
N THR A 47 -3.94 -7.41 -8.62
CA THR A 47 -4.63 -6.36 -9.37
C THR A 47 -4.96 -6.88 -10.76
N ARG A 48 -6.14 -6.54 -11.28
CA ARG A 48 -6.49 -6.74 -12.70
C ARG A 48 -7.00 -5.42 -13.29
N PRO A 49 -6.74 -5.14 -14.57
CA PRO A 49 -7.30 -3.95 -15.22
C PRO A 49 -8.82 -4.08 -15.36
N ARG A 50 -9.52 -2.94 -15.42
CA ARG A 50 -10.92 -2.93 -15.86
C ARG A 50 -11.01 -3.19 -17.34
N HIS A 51 -12.11 -3.80 -17.77
CA HIS A 51 -12.42 -4.02 -19.17
C HIS A 51 -13.72 -3.31 -19.58
N HIS A 52 -13.79 -2.85 -20.84
CA HIS A 52 -14.96 -2.13 -21.36
C HIS A 52 -16.14 -3.09 -21.60
N ASP A 53 -15.85 -4.32 -22.05
CA ASP A 53 -16.83 -5.39 -22.11
C ASP A 53 -17.11 -5.95 -20.71
N VAL A 54 -18.38 -5.95 -20.32
CA VAL A 54 -18.86 -6.31 -18.97
C VAL A 54 -18.59 -7.77 -18.63
N MET A 55 -18.67 -8.67 -19.62
CA MET A 55 -18.45 -10.09 -19.39
C MET A 55 -16.97 -10.39 -19.13
N GLN A 56 -16.08 -9.78 -19.92
CA GLN A 56 -14.64 -9.85 -19.70
C GLN A 56 -14.22 -9.18 -18.40
N ASP A 57 -14.80 -8.02 -18.05
CA ASP A 57 -14.51 -7.31 -16.80
C ASP A 57 -14.86 -8.18 -15.58
N LYS A 58 -16.01 -8.86 -15.63
CA LYS A 58 -16.43 -9.80 -14.59
C LYS A 58 -15.54 -11.04 -14.55
N ALA A 59 -15.10 -11.55 -15.70
CA ALA A 59 -14.18 -12.68 -15.76
C ALA A 59 -12.83 -12.33 -15.09
N LEU A 60 -12.28 -11.15 -15.33
CA LEU A 60 -11.06 -10.66 -14.68
C LEU A 60 -11.22 -10.52 -13.16
N ALA A 61 -12.37 -10.04 -12.69
CA ALA A 61 -12.66 -9.97 -11.26
C ALA A 61 -12.72 -11.37 -10.62
N VAL A 62 -13.37 -12.34 -11.28
CA VAL A 62 -13.44 -13.72 -10.79
C VAL A 62 -12.07 -14.39 -10.82
N GLU A 63 -11.29 -14.17 -11.88
CA GLU A 63 -9.90 -14.67 -11.99
C GLU A 63 -9.05 -14.14 -10.84
N LEU A 64 -9.12 -12.83 -10.56
CA LEU A 64 -8.42 -12.22 -9.44
C LEU A 64 -8.86 -12.82 -8.10
N GLN A 65 -10.17 -13.03 -7.91
CA GLN A 65 -10.71 -13.63 -6.71
C GLN A 65 -10.22 -15.07 -6.49
N GLN A 66 -9.99 -15.83 -7.58
CA GLN A 66 -9.59 -17.23 -7.55
C GLN A 66 -8.07 -17.44 -7.67
N SER A 67 -7.30 -16.37 -7.81
CA SER A 67 -5.85 -16.42 -7.95
C SER A 67 -5.19 -16.93 -6.66
N THR A 68 -4.70 -18.16 -6.69
CA THR A 68 -4.05 -18.81 -5.54
C THR A 68 -2.77 -18.08 -5.11
N LYS A 69 -2.01 -17.54 -6.07
CA LYS A 69 -0.84 -16.69 -5.80
C LYS A 69 -1.25 -15.44 -5.02
N ASP A 70 -2.21 -14.68 -5.54
CA ASP A 70 -2.64 -13.42 -4.93
C ASP A 70 -3.26 -13.65 -3.54
N GLN A 71 -4.04 -14.73 -3.38
CA GLN A 71 -4.59 -15.12 -2.07
C GLN A 71 -3.48 -15.50 -1.08
N ALA A 72 -2.49 -16.29 -1.48
CA ALA A 72 -1.39 -16.72 -0.60
C ALA A 72 -0.58 -15.52 -0.10
N GLU A 73 -0.22 -14.59 -1.00
CA GLU A 73 0.44 -13.34 -0.61
C GLU A 73 -0.44 -12.51 0.33
N ASN A 74 -1.74 -12.41 0.04
CA ASN A 74 -2.66 -11.63 0.84
C ASN A 74 -2.79 -12.16 2.27
N VAL A 75 -2.95 -13.48 2.46
CA VAL A 75 -3.02 -14.12 3.79
C VAL A 75 -1.78 -13.80 4.61
N MET A 76 -0.60 -13.94 4.02
CA MET A 76 0.65 -13.67 4.70
C MET A 76 0.70 -12.23 5.24
N ILE A 77 0.21 -11.26 4.46
CA ILE A 77 0.12 -9.87 4.91
C ILE A 77 -0.97 -9.66 5.95
N VAL A 78 -2.14 -10.30 5.79
CA VAL A 78 -3.23 -10.24 6.77
C VAL A 78 -2.76 -10.75 8.14
N ASP A 79 -2.09 -11.89 8.20
CA ASP A 79 -1.60 -12.45 9.45
C ASP A 79 -0.54 -11.57 10.12
N LEU A 80 0.36 -10.99 9.32
CA LEU A 80 1.32 -10.00 9.81
C LEU A 80 0.61 -8.78 10.40
N LEU A 81 -0.40 -8.22 9.71
CA LEU A 81 -1.13 -7.04 10.18
C LEU A 81 -1.99 -7.33 11.42
N ARG A 82 -2.59 -8.53 11.50
CA ARG A 82 -3.29 -8.98 12.72
C ARG A 82 -2.35 -9.03 13.92
N ASN A 83 -1.14 -9.59 13.73
CA ASN A 83 -0.13 -9.62 14.78
C ASN A 83 0.30 -8.22 15.18
N ASP A 84 0.53 -7.35 14.19
CA ASP A 84 0.97 -5.99 14.43
C ASP A 84 -0.03 -5.18 15.24
N ILE A 85 -1.31 -5.20 14.82
CA ILE A 85 -2.43 -4.53 15.49
C ILE A 85 -2.66 -5.14 16.87
N GLY A 86 -2.54 -6.47 17.00
CA GLY A 86 -2.76 -7.19 18.25
C GLY A 86 -1.86 -6.76 19.42
N ARG A 87 -0.71 -6.13 19.15
CA ARG A 87 0.16 -5.58 20.22
C ARG A 87 -0.42 -4.36 20.93
N VAL A 88 -1.34 -3.64 20.28
CA VAL A 88 -1.95 -2.39 20.81
C VAL A 88 -3.47 -2.41 20.84
N ALA A 89 -4.10 -3.45 20.29
CA ALA A 89 -5.54 -3.62 20.33
C ALA A 89 -6.01 -4.29 21.63
N LYS A 90 -7.28 -4.07 22.00
CA LYS A 90 -7.94 -4.78 23.08
C LYS A 90 -7.90 -6.30 22.80
N PRO A 91 -7.53 -7.15 23.77
CA PRO A 91 -7.51 -8.59 23.58
C PRO A 91 -8.84 -9.12 23.00
N GLY A 92 -8.75 -9.95 21.98
CA GLY A 92 -9.92 -10.53 21.29
C GLY A 92 -10.67 -9.60 20.36
N SER A 93 -10.26 -8.33 20.19
CA SER A 93 -10.95 -7.38 19.29
C SER A 93 -10.47 -7.40 17.84
N VAL A 94 -9.36 -8.09 17.54
CA VAL A 94 -8.78 -8.12 16.19
C VAL A 94 -9.51 -9.15 15.32
N GLU A 95 -10.11 -8.67 14.24
CA GLU A 95 -10.94 -9.49 13.34
C GLU A 95 -10.52 -9.30 11.88
N VAL A 96 -10.93 -10.24 11.03
CA VAL A 96 -10.78 -10.16 9.57
C VAL A 96 -12.17 -10.30 8.94
N PRO A 97 -13.01 -9.25 8.97
CA PRO A 97 -14.39 -9.35 8.50
C PRO A 97 -14.50 -9.65 7.00
N HIS A 98 -13.48 -9.28 6.22
CA HIS A 98 -13.43 -9.53 4.79
C HIS A 98 -12.05 -10.06 4.41
N LEU A 99 -12.03 -11.23 3.79
CA LEU A 99 -10.81 -11.87 3.28
C LEU A 99 -11.00 -12.10 1.78
N PHE A 100 -10.05 -11.61 0.97
CA PHE A 100 -10.07 -11.75 -0.50
C PHE A 100 -11.30 -11.13 -1.19
N ALA A 101 -11.78 -9.99 -0.68
CA ALA A 101 -12.84 -9.24 -1.32
C ALA A 101 -12.30 -8.53 -2.57
N VAL A 102 -12.99 -8.66 -3.70
CA VAL A 102 -12.67 -7.86 -4.89
C VAL A 102 -13.33 -6.49 -4.77
N GLU A 103 -12.52 -5.44 -4.68
CA GLU A 103 -12.96 -4.05 -4.75
C GLU A 103 -12.66 -3.49 -6.16
N SER A 104 -13.70 -3.05 -6.87
CA SER A 104 -13.60 -2.52 -8.23
C SER A 104 -13.55 -0.99 -8.24
N PHE A 105 -12.47 -0.44 -8.79
CA PHE A 105 -12.27 0.98 -9.04
C PHE A 105 -12.43 1.27 -10.55
N PRO A 106 -12.53 2.55 -10.98
CA PRO A 106 -12.69 2.88 -12.40
C PRO A 106 -11.61 2.32 -13.33
N ALA A 107 -10.38 2.15 -12.84
CA ALA A 107 -9.25 1.68 -13.64
C ALA A 107 -8.84 0.22 -13.37
N VAL A 108 -9.09 -0.31 -12.17
CA VAL A 108 -8.61 -1.63 -11.75
C VAL A 108 -9.57 -2.34 -10.78
N HIS A 109 -9.48 -3.66 -10.73
CA HIS A 109 -9.94 -4.52 -9.64
C HIS A 109 -8.79 -4.78 -8.67
N HIS A 110 -9.06 -4.72 -7.36
CA HIS A 110 -8.10 -5.03 -6.30
C HIS A 110 -8.62 -6.17 -5.43
N LEU A 111 -7.74 -7.10 -5.06
CA LEU A 111 -8.05 -8.10 -4.05
C LEU A 111 -7.64 -7.54 -2.69
N VAL A 112 -8.64 -7.25 -1.87
CA VAL A 112 -8.53 -6.52 -0.61
C VAL A 112 -8.97 -7.43 0.52
N SER A 113 -8.23 -7.40 1.61
CA SER A 113 -8.68 -7.97 2.88
C SER A 113 -8.76 -6.85 3.90
N THR A 114 -9.73 -6.92 4.81
CA THR A 114 -9.93 -5.91 5.84
C THR A 114 -9.56 -6.53 7.17
N VAL A 115 -8.62 -5.91 7.87
CA VAL A 115 -8.29 -6.24 9.27
C VAL A 115 -8.77 -5.11 10.16
N THR A 116 -9.55 -5.45 11.17
CA THR A 116 -10.11 -4.51 12.14
C THR A 116 -9.60 -4.80 13.53
N GLY A 117 -9.74 -3.82 14.42
CA GLY A 117 -9.43 -3.95 15.84
C GLY A 117 -10.01 -2.80 16.64
N THR A 118 -10.01 -2.93 17.97
CA THR A 118 -10.29 -1.79 18.86
C THR A 118 -9.01 -1.41 19.58
N LEU A 119 -8.52 -0.18 19.40
CA LEU A 119 -7.35 0.32 20.11
C LEU A 119 -7.59 0.28 21.61
N ASP A 120 -6.62 -0.25 22.37
CA ASP A 120 -6.70 -0.28 23.82
C ASP A 120 -6.73 1.15 24.40
N ASP A 121 -7.32 1.29 25.60
CA ASP A 121 -7.49 2.60 26.21
C ASP A 121 -6.14 3.19 26.67
N GLN A 122 -5.15 2.33 26.95
CA GLN A 122 -3.79 2.75 27.31
C GLN A 122 -2.96 3.32 26.14
N TYR A 123 -3.35 3.05 24.88
CA TYR A 123 -2.59 3.44 23.70
C TYR A 123 -3.23 4.61 22.93
N GLN A 124 -2.40 5.29 22.15
CA GLN A 124 -2.76 6.39 21.26
C GLN A 124 -2.47 6.07 19.80
N ALA A 125 -2.91 6.94 18.89
CA ALA A 125 -2.71 6.78 17.45
C ALA A 125 -1.24 6.58 17.05
N THR A 126 -0.33 7.27 17.74
CA THR A 126 1.12 7.15 17.50
C THR A 126 1.68 5.78 17.88
N ASP A 127 1.12 5.14 18.91
CA ASP A 127 1.52 3.79 19.33
C ASP A 127 1.05 2.75 18.30
N LEU A 128 -0.18 2.93 17.78
CA LEU A 128 -0.70 2.11 16.69
C LEU A 128 0.16 2.23 15.43
N LEU A 129 0.50 3.46 15.04
CA LEU A 129 1.36 3.69 13.89
C LEU A 129 2.74 3.05 14.11
N ARG A 130 3.36 3.27 15.28
CA ARG A 130 4.67 2.71 15.63
C ARG A 130 4.66 1.18 15.63
N ALA A 131 3.60 0.55 16.12
CA ALA A 131 3.47 -0.89 16.10
C ALA A 131 3.46 -1.37 14.64
N CYS A 132 2.52 -0.90 13.84
CA CYS A 132 2.32 -1.49 12.51
C CYS A 132 3.39 -1.08 11.49
N PHE A 133 4.10 0.03 11.70
CA PHE A 133 5.04 0.55 10.73
C PHE A 133 6.38 -0.20 10.73
N PRO A 134 7.00 -0.44 9.56
CA PRO A 134 6.49 -0.21 8.20
C PRO A 134 5.43 -1.23 7.78
N GLY A 135 4.61 -0.88 6.78
CA GLY A 135 3.49 -1.71 6.34
C GLY A 135 3.92 -3.08 5.80
N GLY A 136 3.21 -4.15 6.17
CA GLY A 136 3.59 -5.52 5.79
C GLY A 136 3.69 -5.75 4.28
N SER A 137 2.83 -5.09 3.49
CA SER A 137 2.78 -5.24 2.03
C SER A 137 4.02 -4.71 1.31
N ILE A 138 4.82 -3.85 1.97
CA ILE A 138 6.04 -3.22 1.43
C ILE A 138 7.34 -3.68 2.10
N THR A 139 7.25 -4.53 3.12
CA THR A 139 8.40 -5.24 3.71
C THR A 139 8.43 -6.68 3.26
N GLY A 140 7.48 -7.50 3.72
CA GLY A 140 7.54 -8.96 3.73
C GLY A 140 7.34 -9.54 5.13
N ALA A 141 7.22 -10.87 5.20
CA ALA A 141 7.03 -11.62 6.44
C ALA A 141 8.05 -12.78 6.52
N PRO A 142 8.76 -12.97 7.66
CA PRO A 142 8.75 -12.16 8.88
C PRO A 142 9.32 -10.74 8.67
N LYS A 143 8.67 -9.72 9.26
CA LYS A 143 8.94 -8.29 8.98
C LYS A 143 10.39 -7.89 9.19
N VAL A 144 10.96 -8.22 10.35
CA VAL A 144 12.34 -7.83 10.71
C VAL A 144 13.33 -8.43 9.72
N ARG A 145 13.23 -9.75 9.44
CA ARG A 145 14.14 -10.40 8.51
C ARG A 145 13.99 -9.87 7.08
N ALA A 146 12.76 -9.59 6.64
CA ALA A 146 12.53 -8.99 5.33
C ALA A 146 13.22 -7.61 5.22
N MET A 147 13.14 -6.78 6.26
CA MET A 147 13.83 -5.48 6.28
C MET A 147 15.36 -5.59 6.29
N GLU A 148 15.93 -6.60 6.96
CA GLU A 148 17.37 -6.87 6.90
C GLU A 148 17.81 -7.23 5.48
N ILE A 149 17.07 -8.12 4.81
CA ILE A 149 17.36 -8.50 3.41
C ILE A 149 17.23 -7.29 2.48
N ILE A 150 16.21 -6.45 2.68
CA ILE A 150 16.05 -5.20 1.92
C ILE A 150 17.28 -4.31 2.09
N GLU A 151 17.78 -4.14 3.31
CA GLU A 151 18.99 -3.36 3.59
C GLU A 151 20.26 -3.99 3.00
N GLU A 152 20.35 -5.33 2.99
CA GLU A 152 21.47 -6.07 2.39
C GLU A 152 21.51 -5.91 0.85
N LEU A 153 20.34 -5.86 0.20
CA LEU A 153 20.22 -5.92 -1.25
C LEU A 153 20.01 -4.58 -1.95
N GLU A 154 19.32 -3.62 -1.32
CA GLU A 154 19.04 -2.32 -1.94
C GLU A 154 20.24 -1.37 -1.77
N PRO A 155 20.75 -0.76 -2.86
CA PRO A 155 21.92 0.11 -2.80
C PRO A 155 21.64 1.45 -2.13
N HIS A 156 20.38 1.78 -1.88
CA HIS A 156 19.92 3.08 -1.40
C HIS A 156 18.85 2.94 -0.32
N ARG A 157 18.89 3.85 0.66
CA ARG A 157 17.80 3.98 1.64
C ARG A 157 16.53 4.48 0.95
N ARG A 158 15.39 3.91 1.32
CA ARG A 158 14.10 4.18 0.67
C ARG A 158 13.53 5.60 0.86
N SER A 159 14.07 6.41 1.77
CA SER A 159 13.57 7.77 2.03
C SER A 159 12.06 7.77 2.29
N VAL A 160 11.25 8.49 1.50
CA VAL A 160 9.78 8.45 1.59
C VAL A 160 9.18 7.19 1.00
N TYR A 161 9.84 6.47 0.09
CA TYR A 161 9.29 5.27 -0.54
C TYR A 161 9.03 4.18 0.51
N CYS A 162 7.86 3.55 0.44
CA CYS A 162 7.43 2.52 1.41
C CYS A 162 7.31 3.00 2.88
N GLY A 163 7.38 4.31 3.11
CA GLY A 163 6.96 4.98 4.33
C GLY A 163 5.44 5.20 4.39
N SER A 164 5.03 6.30 5.04
CA SER A 164 3.62 6.64 5.21
C SER A 164 3.36 8.14 5.20
N ILE A 165 2.25 8.55 4.60
CA ILE A 165 1.72 9.93 4.63
C ILE A 165 0.33 9.90 5.22
N GLY A 166 0.00 10.86 6.08
CA GLY A 166 -1.33 10.96 6.67
C GLY A 166 -1.43 12.08 7.69
N TYR A 167 -2.47 12.01 8.52
CA TYR A 167 -2.67 12.93 9.62
C TYR A 167 -2.95 12.18 10.93
N ILE A 168 -2.62 12.84 12.04
CA ILE A 168 -3.10 12.47 13.38
C ILE A 168 -3.79 13.71 13.94
N SER A 169 -5.09 13.60 14.22
CA SER A 169 -5.88 14.73 14.70
C SER A 169 -5.78 14.87 16.22
N ARG A 170 -6.09 16.06 16.74
CA ARG A 170 -6.11 16.31 18.18
C ARG A 170 -7.18 15.49 18.92
N CYS A 171 -8.23 15.06 18.23
CA CYS A 171 -9.25 14.15 18.78
C CYS A 171 -8.84 12.67 18.73
N GLY A 172 -7.60 12.36 18.31
CA GLY A 172 -7.04 11.01 18.31
C GLY A 172 -7.40 10.16 17.09
N ASN A 173 -8.08 10.73 16.08
CA ASN A 173 -8.29 10.04 14.82
C ASN A 173 -7.03 10.11 13.96
N MET A 174 -6.83 9.09 13.13
CA MET A 174 -5.70 9.00 12.21
C MET A 174 -6.16 8.36 10.90
N ASP A 175 -5.62 8.84 9.78
CA ASP A 175 -5.73 8.15 8.49
C ASP A 175 -4.40 8.32 7.77
N THR A 176 -3.83 7.20 7.35
CA THR A 176 -2.48 7.12 6.78
C THR A 176 -2.50 6.20 5.57
N SER A 177 -1.67 6.52 4.58
CA SER A 177 -1.46 5.71 3.38
C SER A 177 -0.04 5.17 3.32
N ILE A 178 0.16 4.12 2.54
CA ILE A 178 1.51 3.64 2.20
C ILE A 178 2.04 4.51 1.06
N THR A 179 3.28 4.97 1.15
CA THR A 179 3.91 5.79 0.10
C THR A 179 4.48 4.95 -1.04
N ILE A 180 3.59 4.24 -1.71
CA ILE A 180 3.78 3.64 -3.02
C ILE A 180 3.19 4.57 -4.09
N ARG A 181 3.64 4.43 -5.33
CA ARG A 181 3.30 5.39 -6.42
C ARG A 181 3.48 6.85 -5.98
N THR A 182 4.60 7.10 -5.32
CA THR A 182 4.95 8.39 -4.72
C THR A 182 6.26 8.87 -5.32
N LEU A 183 6.28 10.12 -5.78
CA LEU A 183 7.43 10.79 -6.36
C LEU A 183 8.03 11.77 -5.36
N VAL A 184 9.35 11.91 -5.40
CA VAL A 184 10.06 13.02 -4.76
C VAL A 184 10.63 13.89 -5.86
N ALA A 185 10.18 15.13 -5.93
CA ALA A 185 10.76 16.14 -6.79
C ALA A 185 11.67 17.02 -5.93
N GLU A 186 12.98 16.96 -6.16
CA GLU A 186 13.97 17.72 -5.39
C GLU A 186 15.16 18.07 -6.29
N ASN A 187 15.69 19.29 -6.17
CA ASN A 187 16.89 19.74 -6.88
C ASN A 187 16.83 19.49 -8.40
N ASN A 188 15.69 19.82 -9.03
CA ASN A 188 15.42 19.61 -10.46
C ASN A 188 15.41 18.15 -10.94
N THR A 189 15.36 17.19 -10.01
CA THR A 189 15.26 15.76 -10.28
C THR A 189 13.94 15.21 -9.73
N ILE A 190 13.28 14.33 -10.49
CA ILE A 190 12.11 13.58 -10.01
C ILE A 190 12.55 12.14 -9.80
N TYR A 191 12.46 11.68 -8.56
CA TYR A 191 12.70 10.29 -8.16
C TYR A 191 11.38 9.53 -8.12
N ALA A 192 11.39 8.33 -8.71
CA ALA A 192 10.28 7.39 -8.72
C ALA A 192 10.80 6.01 -8.36
N TRP A 193 10.01 5.25 -7.59
CA TRP A 193 10.35 3.90 -7.19
C TRP A 193 9.20 2.96 -7.49
N ALA A 194 9.55 1.72 -7.80
CA ALA A 194 8.64 0.59 -7.82
C ALA A 194 9.39 -0.66 -7.35
N GLY A 195 8.62 -1.61 -6.85
CA GLY A 195 9.11 -2.87 -6.32
C GLY A 195 7.98 -3.89 -6.30
N GLY A 196 8.33 -5.14 -6.06
CA GLY A 196 7.41 -6.28 -5.97
C GLY A 196 7.63 -7.04 -4.67
N GLY A 197 6.65 -7.86 -4.30
CA GLY A 197 6.85 -8.87 -3.26
C GLY A 197 7.47 -10.10 -3.89
N LEU A 198 8.50 -10.67 -3.26
CA LEU A 198 9.11 -11.91 -3.74
C LEU A 198 8.62 -13.09 -2.91
N VAL A 199 8.15 -14.12 -3.59
CA VAL A 199 7.78 -15.42 -3.03
C VAL A 199 8.67 -16.51 -3.63
N LEU A 200 8.58 -17.73 -3.09
CA LEU A 200 9.47 -18.83 -3.48
C LEU A 200 9.41 -19.17 -4.98
N ASP A 201 8.24 -19.00 -5.59
CA ASP A 201 7.95 -19.29 -6.99
C ASP A 201 8.05 -18.06 -7.92
N SER A 202 8.47 -16.90 -7.39
CA SER A 202 8.68 -15.68 -8.18
C SER A 202 9.73 -15.91 -9.28
N GLN A 203 9.44 -15.37 -10.47
CA GLN A 203 10.35 -15.38 -11.63
C GLN A 203 10.97 -14.00 -11.82
N ALA A 204 12.29 -13.90 -11.83
CA ALA A 204 13.01 -12.62 -11.83
C ALA A 204 12.56 -11.66 -12.95
N ASP A 205 12.42 -12.15 -14.18
CA ASP A 205 12.00 -11.34 -15.33
C ASP A 205 10.57 -10.81 -15.17
N SER A 206 9.67 -11.64 -14.61
CA SER A 206 8.28 -11.24 -14.37
C SER A 206 8.18 -10.18 -13.26
N GLU A 207 8.93 -10.35 -12.18
CA GLU A 207 8.96 -9.38 -11.07
C GLU A 207 9.59 -8.05 -11.50
N TYR A 208 10.65 -8.10 -12.33
CA TYR A 208 11.24 -6.90 -12.91
C TYR A 208 10.25 -6.18 -13.83
N GLN A 209 9.55 -6.91 -14.71
CA GLN A 209 8.51 -6.33 -15.57
C GLN A 209 7.38 -5.70 -14.73
N GLU A 210 6.98 -6.32 -13.63
CA GLU A 210 5.97 -5.74 -12.73
C GLU A 210 6.40 -4.38 -12.15
N THR A 211 7.70 -4.18 -11.85
CA THR A 211 8.20 -2.87 -11.42
C THR A 211 8.02 -1.81 -12.51
N LEU A 212 8.28 -2.17 -13.77
CA LEU A 212 8.08 -1.28 -14.92
C LEU A 212 6.60 -0.99 -15.15
N ASP A 213 5.73 -1.98 -15.02
CA ASP A 213 4.28 -1.81 -15.18
C ASP A 213 3.69 -0.86 -14.12
N LYS A 214 4.20 -0.94 -12.88
CA LYS A 214 3.84 0.00 -11.80
C LYS A 214 4.29 1.42 -12.10
N LEU A 215 5.51 1.59 -12.64
CA LEU A 215 6.02 2.90 -13.08
C LEU A 215 5.31 3.42 -14.33
N GLY A 216 4.83 2.53 -15.21
CA GLY A 216 4.11 2.86 -16.44
C GLY A 216 2.81 3.64 -16.20
N LYS A 217 2.25 3.60 -14.98
CA LYS A 217 1.10 4.43 -14.59
C LYS A 217 1.47 5.87 -14.19
N ILE A 218 2.76 6.13 -14.03
CA ILE A 218 3.30 7.39 -13.51
C ILE A 218 4.16 8.08 -14.58
N LEU A 219 5.24 7.44 -15.02
CA LEU A 219 6.28 8.06 -15.85
C LEU A 219 5.73 8.64 -17.17
N PRO A 220 4.84 7.99 -17.94
CA PRO A 220 4.32 8.55 -19.19
C PRO A 220 3.46 9.80 -19.00
N THR A 221 2.96 10.05 -17.79
CA THR A 221 2.15 11.23 -17.46
C THR A 221 2.99 12.42 -17.03
N LEU A 222 4.28 12.22 -16.77
CA LEU A 222 5.20 13.31 -16.46
C LEU A 222 5.52 14.09 -17.74
N PRO A 223 5.64 15.42 -17.66
CA PRO A 223 6.09 16.20 -18.80
C PRO A 223 7.48 15.71 -19.20
N ARG A 224 7.67 15.44 -20.50
CA ARG A 224 9.02 15.19 -21.03
C ARG A 224 9.84 16.46 -20.83
N GLN A 225 11.09 16.32 -20.38
CA GLN A 225 12.02 17.43 -20.49
C GLN A 225 12.13 17.79 -22.00
N PRO A 226 12.08 19.09 -22.34
CA PRO A 226 12.24 19.55 -23.71
C PRO A 226 13.59 19.14 -24.30
#